data_AF-A0A2D4EYS0-F1
#
_entry.id   AF-A0A2D4EYS0-F1
#
_cell.length_a   1.000
_cell.length_b   1.000
_cell.length_c   1.000
_cell.angle_alpha   90.00
_cell.angle_beta   90.00
_cell.angle_gamma   90.00
#
_symmetry.space_group_name_H-M   'P 1'
#
loop_
_entity.id
_entity.type
_entity.pdbx_description
1 polymer ?
#
loop_
_entity_poly.entity_id
_entity_poly.type
_entity_poly.pdbx_seq_one_letter_code
_entity_poly.pdbx_strand_id
1 'polypeptide(L)'
;GNKWEQKVYSSHTGYPGGFLQLTAAELHKKDPTAIVKLAIYGMLPKNLHRRTMMKRLHLFPDNVIPEDIRKNLVEELPQPRIVPKRLNEYTQEEIDAFPRLWTPPDDFRPT
;
A
#
# COMPACT_ATOMS: atom_id res chain seq x y z
N GLY A 1 1.25 9.31 -7.93
CA GLY A 1 2.63 9.41 -8.47
C GLY A 1 3.12 8.04 -8.90
N ASN A 2 4.14 7.97 -9.75
CA ASN A 2 4.53 6.77 -10.51
C ASN A 2 5.62 5.95 -9.80
N LYS A 3 5.48 5.79 -8.48
CA LYS A 3 6.50 5.12 -7.65
C LYS A 3 6.58 3.62 -7.91
N TRP A 4 5.53 3.02 -8.49
CA TRP A 4 5.50 1.59 -8.81
C TRP A 4 6.51 1.24 -9.90
N GLU A 5 6.64 2.11 -10.90
CA GLU A 5 7.53 1.93 -12.04
C GLU A 5 8.91 2.56 -11.79
N GLN A 6 8.95 3.70 -11.10
CA GLN A 6 10.19 4.47 -10.91
C GLN A 6 11.06 3.98 -9.76
N LYS A 7 10.47 3.39 -8.70
CA LYS A 7 11.24 2.97 -7.53
C LYS A 7 11.91 1.63 -7.79
N VAL A 8 13.24 1.60 -7.72
CA VAL A 8 14.06 0.40 -7.91
C VAL A 8 14.61 -0.10 -6.57
N TYR A 9 14.50 -1.40 -6.33
CA TYR A 9 15.16 -2.12 -5.25
C TYR A 9 16.37 -2.87 -5.83
N SER A 10 17.57 -2.51 -5.37
CA SER A 10 18.81 -3.14 -5.78
C SER A 10 19.36 -4.08 -4.70
N SER A 11 19.94 -5.19 -5.11
CA SER A 11 20.62 -6.14 -4.23
C SER A 11 21.81 -6.78 -4.94
N HIS A 12 22.73 -7.37 -4.17
CA HIS A 12 23.90 -8.05 -4.73
C HIS A 12 24.08 -9.38 -4.02
N THR A 13 24.32 -10.46 -4.78
CA THR A 13 24.46 -11.81 -4.22
C THR A 13 25.85 -12.09 -3.63
N GLY A 14 26.86 -11.35 -4.07
CA GLY A 14 28.26 -11.49 -3.65
C GLY A 14 29.17 -12.07 -4.74
N TYR A 15 28.60 -12.65 -5.81
CA TYR A 15 29.35 -13.20 -6.95
C TYR A 15 29.52 -12.18 -8.09
N PRO A 16 30.54 -12.32 -8.96
CA PRO A 16 30.66 -11.52 -10.18
C PRO A 16 29.40 -11.63 -11.04
N GLY A 17 28.85 -10.49 -11.48
CA GLY A 17 27.58 -10.45 -12.23
C GLY A 17 26.32 -10.63 -11.36
N GLY A 18 26.46 -10.69 -10.03
CA GLY A 18 25.38 -10.94 -9.08
C GLY A 18 24.53 -9.73 -8.70
N PHE A 19 24.59 -8.63 -9.46
CA PHE A 19 23.81 -7.43 -9.20
C PHE A 19 22.39 -7.57 -9.76
N LEU A 20 21.39 -7.38 -8.91
CA LEU A 20 19.97 -7.51 -9.26
C LEU A 20 19.27 -6.19 -8.99
N GLN A 21 18.45 -5.76 -9.94
CA GLN A 21 17.57 -4.60 -9.83
C GLN A 21 16.15 -5.00 -10.20
N LEU A 22 15.20 -4.65 -9.33
CA LEU A 22 13.79 -4.89 -9.54
C LEU A 22 13.01 -3.61 -9.28
N THR A 23 12.00 -3.34 -10.08
CA THR A 23 11.04 -2.26 -9.79
C THR A 23 10.15 -2.63 -8.61
N ALA A 24 9.49 -1.64 -7.99
CA ALA A 24 8.54 -1.90 -6.91
C ALA A 24 7.39 -2.80 -7.35
N ALA A 25 6.90 -2.64 -8.59
CA ALA A 25 5.87 -3.50 -9.15
C ALA A 25 6.33 -4.97 -9.26
N GLU A 26 7.52 -5.21 -9.78
CA GLU A 26 8.09 -6.57 -9.90
C GLU A 26 8.35 -7.20 -8.54
N LEU A 27 8.92 -6.45 -7.60
CA LEU A 27 9.16 -6.94 -6.25
C LEU A 27 7.85 -7.34 -5.55
N HIS A 28 6.80 -6.53 -5.69
CA HIS A 28 5.50 -6.80 -5.07
C HIS A 28 4.79 -8.02 -5.68
N LYS A 29 4.93 -8.23 -7.00
CA LYS A 29 4.42 -9.46 -7.65
C LYS A 29 5.13 -10.71 -7.13
N LYS A 30 6.43 -10.63 -6.82
CA LYS A 30 7.22 -11.74 -6.30
C LYS A 30 6.98 -12.00 -4.82
N ASP A 31 6.98 -10.95 -4.01
CA ASP A 31 6.69 -10.99 -2.59
C ASP A 31 5.84 -9.76 -2.20
N PRO A 32 4.54 -9.95 -1.97
CA PRO A 32 3.65 -8.85 -1.63
C PRO A 32 4.02 -8.12 -0.33
N THR A 33 4.75 -8.77 0.58
CA THR A 33 5.12 -8.23 1.90
C THR A 33 6.45 -7.46 1.90
N ALA A 34 7.30 -7.67 0.88
CA ALA A 34 8.68 -7.19 0.85
C ALA A 34 8.80 -5.67 0.95
N ILE A 35 7.92 -4.92 0.26
CA ILE A 35 7.97 -3.44 0.24
C ILE A 35 7.80 -2.86 1.65
N VAL A 36 6.77 -3.32 2.37
CA VAL A 36 6.46 -2.85 3.73
C VAL A 36 7.59 -3.27 4.68
N LYS A 37 8.05 -4.53 4.57
CA LYS A 37 9.16 -5.06 5.38
C LYS A 37 10.43 -4.24 5.23
N LEU A 38 10.82 -3.90 4.00
CA LEU A 38 12.02 -3.11 3.71
C LEU A 38 11.89 -1.66 4.18
N ALA A 39 10.70 -1.07 4.03
CA ALA A 39 10.43 0.28 4.52
C ALA A 39 10.59 0.36 6.04
N ILE A 40 9.94 -0.55 6.78
CA ILE A 40 10.04 -0.62 8.24
C ILE A 40 11.49 -0.90 8.66
N TYR A 41 12.16 -1.86 8.03
CA TYR A 41 13.56 -2.17 8.33
C TYR A 41 14.50 -0.97 8.14
N GLY A 42 14.24 -0.13 7.14
CA GLY A 42 15.01 1.09 6.89
C GLY A 42 14.75 2.21 7.90
N MET A 43 13.55 2.26 8.49
CA MET A 43 13.17 3.25 9.51
C MET A 43 13.68 2.89 10.90
N LEU A 44 13.92 1.60 11.18
CA LEU A 44 14.45 1.17 12.47
C LEU A 44 15.90 1.64 12.71
N PRO A 45 16.29 1.89 13.96
CA PRO A 45 17.67 2.25 14.31
C PRO A 45 18.69 1.23 13.80
N LYS A 46 19.83 1.70 13.30
CA LYS A 46 20.90 0.86 12.74
C LYS A 46 21.74 0.21 13.84
N ASN A 47 21.14 -0.71 14.60
CA ASN A 47 21.79 -1.45 15.68
C ASN A 47 21.46 -2.96 15.63
N LEU A 48 22.00 -3.73 16.59
CA LEU A 48 21.74 -5.19 16.69
C LEU A 48 20.27 -5.51 17.04
N HIS A 49 19.61 -4.65 17.84
CA HIS A 49 18.21 -4.82 18.24
C HIS A 49 17.23 -4.80 17.06
N ARG A 50 17.61 -4.16 15.95
CA ARG A 50 16.81 -4.12 14.72
C ARG A 50 16.33 -5.51 14.28
N ARG A 51 17.20 -6.53 14.34
CA ARG A 51 16.84 -7.90 13.95
C ARG A 51 15.81 -8.51 14.90
N THR A 52 15.91 -8.21 16.20
CA THR A 52 14.96 -8.67 17.21
C THR A 52 13.59 -8.01 17.03
N MET A 53 13.55 -6.70 16.73
CA MET A 53 12.30 -5.98 16.44
C MET A 53 11.60 -6.56 15.21
N MET A 54 12.34 -6.86 14.14
CA MET A 54 11.75 -7.46 12.94
C MET A 54 11.16 -8.85 13.15
N LYS A 55 11.63 -9.63 14.14
CA LYS A 55 11.02 -10.93 14.48
C LYS A 55 9.65 -10.79 15.14
N ARG A 56 9.34 -9.63 15.72
CA ARG A 56 8.04 -9.32 16.34
C ARG A 56 7.05 -8.71 15.35
N LEU A 57 7.50 -8.39 14.13
CA LEU A 57 6.66 -7.87 13.07
C LEU A 57 6.03 -9.04 12.30
N HIS A 58 4.71 -9.09 12.26
CA HIS A 58 3.94 -10.07 11.49
C HIS A 58 3.28 -9.35 10.30
N LEU A 59 3.55 -9.83 9.08
CA LEU A 59 2.98 -9.29 7.84
C LEU A 59 2.23 -10.40 7.11
N PHE A 60 1.03 -10.08 6.64
CA PHE A 60 0.18 -10.98 5.86
C PHE A 60 -0.18 -10.29 4.53
N PRO A 61 -0.17 -11.02 3.40
CA PRO A 61 -0.50 -10.45 2.11
C PRO A 61 -1.99 -10.12 1.96
N ASP A 62 -2.83 -10.97 2.56
CA ASP A 62 -4.28 -10.90 2.50
C ASP A 62 -4.86 -10.75 3.91
N ASN A 63 -6.19 -10.65 4.00
CA ASN A 63 -6.94 -10.49 5.25
C ASN A 63 -7.04 -11.79 6.08
N VAL A 64 -6.22 -12.80 5.81
CA VAL A 64 -6.23 -14.09 6.53
C VAL A 64 -5.13 -14.07 7.59
N ILE A 65 -5.55 -14.01 8.85
CA ILE A 65 -4.66 -13.98 10.02
C ILE A 65 -4.77 -15.33 10.75
N PRO A 66 -3.65 -16.01 11.09
CA PRO A 66 -3.66 -17.23 11.90
C PRO A 66 -4.39 -17.04 13.23
N GLU A 67 -5.07 -18.08 13.70
CA GLU A 67 -5.92 -17.98 14.90
C GLU A 67 -5.17 -17.53 16.15
N ASP A 68 -3.94 -18.00 16.35
CA ASP A 68 -3.15 -17.69 17.55
C ASP A 68 -2.84 -16.20 17.65
N ILE A 69 -2.54 -15.56 16.51
CA ILE A 69 -2.29 -14.12 16.43
C ILE A 69 -3.61 -13.37 16.51
N ARG A 70 -4.68 -13.86 15.88
CA ARG A 70 -5.99 -13.19 15.97
C ARG A 70 -6.52 -13.15 17.40
N LYS A 71 -6.30 -14.21 18.19
CA LYS A 71 -6.76 -14.33 19.58
C LYS A 71 -6.02 -13.37 20.54
N ASN A 72 -4.82 -12.91 20.19
CA ASN A 72 -3.99 -12.05 21.04
C ASN A 72 -3.95 -10.57 20.58
N LEU A 73 -4.80 -10.20 19.62
CA LEU A 73 -4.95 -8.80 19.22
C LEU A 73 -5.57 -7.98 20.35
N VAL A 74 -4.99 -6.81 20.60
CA VAL A 74 -5.43 -5.90 21.68
C VAL A 74 -6.19 -4.70 21.10
N GLU A 75 -5.62 -4.07 20.08
CA GLU A 75 -6.12 -2.82 19.50
C GLU A 75 -5.92 -2.81 17.98
N GLU A 76 -6.86 -2.20 17.26
CA GLU A 76 -6.73 -1.89 15.84
C GLU A 76 -6.39 -0.40 15.69
N LEU A 77 -5.19 -0.12 15.15
CA LEU A 77 -4.75 1.26 14.92
C LEU A 77 -5.54 1.89 13.75
N PRO A 78 -5.94 3.17 13.84
CA PRO A 78 -6.63 3.84 12.76
C PRO A 78 -5.73 4.00 11.53
N GLN A 79 -6.32 3.91 10.34
CA GLN A 79 -5.58 4.08 9.10
C GLN A 79 -5.11 5.54 8.95
N PRO A 80 -3.83 5.79 8.61
CA PRO A 80 -3.30 7.15 8.52
C PRO A 80 -3.84 7.93 7.32
N ARG A 81 -4.35 7.24 6.30
CA ARG A 81 -4.90 7.83 5.07
C ARG A 81 -6.39 7.52 4.97
N ILE A 82 -7.21 8.55 4.90
CA ILE A 82 -8.63 8.43 4.57
C ILE A 82 -8.74 8.11 3.08
N VAL A 83 -9.32 6.95 2.75
CA VAL A 83 -9.56 6.55 1.36
C VAL A 83 -10.76 7.36 0.83
N PRO A 84 -10.60 8.16 -0.24
CA PRO A 84 -11.70 8.92 -0.80
C PRO A 84 -12.75 7.98 -1.42
N LYS A 85 -14.02 8.33 -1.27
CA LYS A 85 -15.13 7.61 -1.91
C LYS A 85 -15.07 7.75 -3.43
N ARG A 86 -15.40 6.68 -4.15
CA ARG A 86 -15.62 6.73 -5.61
C ARG A 86 -17.02 7.27 -5.91
N LEU A 87 -17.26 7.77 -7.14
CA LEU A 87 -18.57 8.29 -7.54
C LEU A 87 -19.73 7.31 -7.27
N ASN A 88 -19.50 6.02 -7.48
CA ASN A 88 -20.50 4.96 -7.29
C ASN A 88 -20.80 4.64 -5.82
N GLU A 89 -20.04 5.18 -4.88
CA GLU A 89 -20.17 4.93 -3.44
C GLU A 89 -20.93 6.06 -2.73
N TYR A 90 -21.27 7.14 -3.44
CA TYR A 90 -22.08 8.24 -2.91
C TYR A 90 -23.55 7.86 -2.86
N THR A 91 -24.24 8.35 -1.83
CA THR A 91 -25.69 8.20 -1.72
C THR A 91 -26.40 9.21 -2.63
N GLN A 92 -27.62 8.89 -3.05
CA GLN A 92 -28.40 9.80 -3.90
C GLN A 92 -28.63 11.17 -3.22
N GLU A 93 -28.81 11.17 -1.89
CA GLU A 93 -28.95 12.39 -1.09
C GLU A 93 -27.71 13.29 -1.17
N GLU A 94 -26.51 12.72 -1.06
CA GLU A 94 -25.24 13.46 -1.17
C GLU A 94 -25.07 14.06 -2.58
N ILE A 95 -25.52 13.33 -3.61
CA ILE A 95 -25.45 13.77 -5.01
C ILE A 95 -26.42 14.94 -5.25
N ASP A 96 -27.67 14.80 -4.81
CA ASP A 96 -28.70 15.82 -5.00
C ASP A 96 -28.46 17.07 -4.14
N ALA A 97 -27.84 16.90 -2.97
CA ALA A 97 -27.40 18.02 -2.13
C ALA A 97 -26.28 18.83 -2.79
N PHE A 98 -25.50 18.23 -3.69
CA PHE A 98 -24.44 18.94 -4.40
C PHE A 98 -25.04 19.79 -5.54
N PRO A 99 -24.87 21.12 -5.53
CA PRO A 99 -25.52 21.98 -6.51
C PRO A 99 -24.91 21.79 -7.90
N ARG A 100 -25.77 21.83 -8.91
CA ARG A 100 -25.34 21.88 -10.30
C ARG A 100 -24.62 23.21 -10.58
N LEU A 101 -23.37 23.14 -11.02
CA LEU A 101 -22.54 24.33 -11.23
C LEU A 101 -22.70 24.98 -12.62
N TRP A 102 -23.13 24.22 -13.62
CA TRP A 102 -23.27 24.72 -14.99
C TRP A 102 -24.43 24.04 -15.72
N THR A 103 -25.03 24.79 -16.65
CA THR A 103 -26.11 24.31 -17.51
C THR A 103 -25.55 24.08 -18.91
N PRO A 104 -25.46 22.83 -19.40
CA PRO A 104 -25.01 22.51 -20.74
C PRO A 104 -26.05 22.99 -21.78
N PRO A 105 -25.61 23.37 -22.99
CA PRO A 105 -26.51 23.68 -24.10
C PRO A 105 -27.31 22.47 -24.57
N ASP A 106 -28.52 22.70 -25.08
CA ASP A 106 -29.44 21.63 -25.51
C ASP A 106 -28.93 20.83 -26.71
N ASP A 107 -28.13 21.44 -27.58
CA ASP A 107 -27.55 20.81 -28.77
C ASP A 107 -26.29 19.94 -28.47
N PHE A 108 -25.95 19.74 -27.20
CA PHE A 108 -24.78 18.96 -26.82
C PHE A 108 -25.00 17.46 -27.07
N ARG A 109 -24.29 16.88 -28.04
CA ARG A 109 -24.32 15.43 -28.26
C ARG A 109 -23.59 14.73 -27.12
N PRO A 110 -24.27 13.87 -26.34
CA PRO A 110 -23.57 12.98 -25.43
C PRO A 110 -22.81 11.95 -26.28
N THR A 111 -21.49 12.01 -26.26
CA THR A 111 -20.60 10.97 -26.83
C THR A 111 -20.68 9.69 -26.04
#